data_AF-A0A496A4E9-F1
#
_entry.id   AF-A0A496A4E9-F1
#
_cell.length_a   1.000
_cell.length_b   1.000
_cell.length_c   1.000
_cell.angle_alpha   90.00
_cell.angle_beta   90.00
_cell.angle_gamma   90.00
#
_symmetry.space_group_name_H-M   'P 1'
#
loop_
_entity.id
_entity.type
_entity.pdbx_description
1 polymer ?
#
loop_
_entity_poly.entity_id
_entity_poly.type
_entity_poly.pdbx_seq_one_letter_code
_entity_poly.pdbx_strand_id
1 'polypeptide(L)'
;MLMTLIQKEIMHHILSVRFVALLLMCLLLVPLTLSINYRRYSQNLVDYQESVKREQTEAKENPPNAQNPNIEVSKLFLKPTPLSVFANGLEDALPTYLGMTRNGVRQGSAGVSQASVAYVLGNLDFLFIVGTVFSLLALLFTFDAVAGEREAGTLRINLSNSLPRDVFLWSKLIGGYIVFVVPFLVSFLLGLLVLVWQGFPLGEFTVALPVFCLTLISLLYIAVFFAIGVVISTYLDNAKTALIVVFTFWVFAVLIAPRGAFVVAKLVSPTRTEQAVYMEKTALRNNLSKDKDEKIGKK
;
A
#
# COMPACT_ATOMS: atom_id res chain seq x y z
N MET A 1 16.35 -27.08 -24.10
CA MET A 1 15.02 -26.77 -24.69
C MET A 1 14.24 -25.73 -23.88
N LEU A 2 14.06 -25.89 -22.55
CA LEU A 2 13.39 -24.86 -21.74
C LEU A 2 14.14 -23.52 -21.75
N MET A 3 15.46 -23.53 -21.52
CA MET A 3 16.26 -22.30 -21.46
C MET A 3 16.32 -21.54 -22.80
N THR A 4 16.33 -22.27 -23.92
CA THR A 4 16.28 -21.67 -25.27
C THR A 4 14.92 -21.04 -25.55
N LEU A 5 13.83 -21.60 -25.03
CA LEU A 5 12.50 -20.99 -25.15
C LEU A 5 12.39 -19.74 -24.28
N ILE A 6 12.90 -19.79 -23.04
CA ILE A 6 12.96 -18.62 -22.15
C ILE A 6 13.74 -17.49 -22.82
N GLN A 7 14.91 -17.77 -23.40
CA GLN A 7 15.71 -16.75 -24.07
C GLN A 7 14.99 -16.13 -25.28
N LYS A 8 14.28 -16.95 -26.06
CA LYS A 8 13.43 -16.47 -27.16
C LYS A 8 12.34 -15.53 -26.64
N GLU A 9 11.64 -15.92 -25.58
CA GLU A 9 10.56 -15.13 -24.98
C GLU A 9 11.08 -13.80 -24.42
N ILE A 10 12.23 -13.83 -23.76
CA ILE A 10 12.93 -12.65 -23.25
C ILE A 10 13.24 -11.68 -24.39
N MET A 11 13.84 -12.17 -25.48
CA MET A 11 14.19 -11.32 -26.62
C MET A 11 12.96 -10.70 -27.27
N HIS A 12 11.90 -11.48 -27.46
CA HIS A 12 10.64 -11.01 -28.04
C HIS A 12 10.01 -9.89 -27.19
N HIS A 13 10.01 -10.05 -25.87
CA HIS A 13 9.46 -9.03 -24.99
C HIS A 13 10.35 -7.80 -24.84
N ILE A 14 11.67 -7.94 -24.75
CA ILE A 14 12.60 -6.80 -24.65
C ILE A 14 12.50 -5.89 -25.87
N LEU A 15 12.30 -6.46 -27.07
CA LEU A 15 12.15 -5.70 -28.31
C LEU A 15 10.77 -5.05 -28.44
N SER A 16 9.82 -5.38 -27.56
CA SER A 16 8.47 -4.83 -27.61
C SER A 16 8.40 -3.40 -27.08
N VAL A 17 7.58 -2.57 -27.72
CA VAL A 17 7.24 -1.21 -27.23
C VAL A 17 6.65 -1.28 -25.80
N ARG A 18 5.99 -2.38 -25.45
CA ARG A 18 5.42 -2.60 -24.12
C ARG A 18 6.49 -2.65 -23.03
N PHE A 19 7.65 -3.23 -23.32
CA PHE A 19 8.75 -3.28 -22.37
C PHE A 19 9.34 -1.89 -22.14
N VAL A 20 9.52 -1.10 -23.19
CA VAL A 20 9.99 0.30 -23.07
C VAL A 20 9.01 1.13 -22.25
N ALA A 21 7.70 1.00 -22.54
CA ALA A 21 6.66 1.68 -21.77
C ALA A 21 6.67 1.26 -20.30
N LEU A 22 6.77 -0.04 -20.02
CA LEU A 22 6.88 -0.58 -18.66
C LEU A 22 8.12 -0.06 -17.95
N LEU A 23 9.28 -0.07 -18.59
CA LEU A 23 10.54 0.41 -18.04
C LEU A 23 10.43 1.90 -17.68
N LEU A 24 9.96 2.74 -18.61
CA LEU A 24 9.77 4.16 -18.36
C LEU A 24 8.77 4.41 -17.22
N MET A 25 7.66 3.68 -17.22
CA MET A 25 6.63 3.81 -16.19
C MET A 25 7.18 3.43 -14.82
N CYS A 26 7.91 2.32 -14.70
CA CYS A 26 8.58 1.90 -13.47
C CYS A 26 9.57 2.96 -13.00
N LEU A 27 10.53 3.32 -13.87
CA LEU A 27 11.63 4.24 -13.56
C LEU A 27 11.14 5.63 -13.16
N LEU A 28 9.97 6.05 -13.64
CA LEU A 28 9.32 7.28 -13.21
C LEU A 28 8.52 7.11 -11.91
N LEU A 29 7.63 6.11 -11.82
CA LEU A 29 6.71 5.99 -10.68
C LEU A 29 7.44 5.68 -9.37
N VAL A 30 8.23 4.61 -9.32
CA VAL A 30 8.73 4.07 -8.04
C VAL A 30 9.70 5.05 -7.35
N PRO A 31 10.72 5.62 -8.03
CA PRO A 31 11.63 6.56 -7.39
C PRO A 31 10.92 7.87 -7.00
N LEU A 32 9.98 8.34 -7.83
CA LEU A 32 9.20 9.55 -7.53
C LEU A 32 8.38 9.36 -6.25
N THR A 33 7.70 8.22 -6.12
CA THR A 33 6.83 7.97 -4.97
C THR A 33 7.63 7.73 -3.70
N LEU A 34 8.75 7.03 -3.77
CA LEU A 34 9.64 6.87 -2.61
C LEU A 34 10.23 8.23 -2.18
N SER A 35 10.60 9.10 -3.12
CA SER A 35 11.09 10.45 -2.82
C SER A 35 10.03 11.33 -2.17
N ILE A 36 8.77 11.28 -2.65
CA ILE A 36 7.65 12.02 -2.04
C ILE A 36 7.37 11.51 -0.62
N ASN A 37 7.30 10.19 -0.43
CA ASN A 37 7.04 9.60 0.89
C ASN A 37 8.20 9.84 1.87
N TYR A 38 9.45 9.84 1.40
CA TYR A 38 10.59 10.20 2.25
C TYR A 38 10.51 11.65 2.75
N ARG A 39 10.15 12.60 1.87
CA ARG A 39 9.95 13.99 2.28
C ARG A 39 8.87 14.12 3.36
N ARG A 40 7.75 13.41 3.20
CA ARG A 40 6.67 13.35 4.19
C ARG A 40 7.15 12.75 5.52
N TYR A 41 7.90 11.65 5.47
CA TYR A 41 8.50 11.05 6.66
C TYR A 41 9.46 11.99 7.38
N SER A 42 10.33 12.68 6.64
CA SER A 42 11.28 13.65 7.20
C SER A 42 10.56 14.81 7.88
N GLN A 43 9.49 15.34 7.26
CA GLN A 43 8.63 16.37 7.88
C GLN A 43 7.98 15.85 9.18
N ASN A 44 7.34 14.68 9.13
CA ASN A 44 6.72 14.08 10.31
C ASN A 44 7.72 13.84 11.45
N LEU A 45 8.98 13.51 11.12
CA LEU A 45 10.04 13.31 12.11
C LEU A 45 10.44 14.63 12.79
N VAL A 46 10.54 15.72 12.02
CA VAL A 46 10.82 17.06 12.55
C VAL A 46 9.66 17.53 13.45
N ASP A 47 8.42 17.39 12.99
CA ASP A 47 7.22 17.77 13.74
C ASP A 47 7.11 16.99 15.06
N TYR A 48 7.44 15.69 15.03
CA TYR A 48 7.53 14.85 16.23
C TYR A 48 8.58 15.37 17.22
N GLN A 49 9.80 15.67 16.74
CA GLN A 49 10.87 16.17 17.60
C GLN A 49 10.53 17.53 18.21
N GLU A 50 9.88 18.40 17.45
CA GLU A 50 9.44 19.70 17.94
C GLU A 50 8.34 19.55 19.00
N SER A 51 7.34 18.70 18.74
CA SER A 51 6.23 18.45 19.68
C SER A 51 6.72 17.87 21.00
N VAL A 52 7.64 16.91 20.97
CA VAL A 52 8.25 16.34 22.19
C VAL A 52 9.05 17.39 22.97
N LYS A 53 9.81 18.25 22.27
CA LYS A 53 10.59 19.32 22.92
C LYS A 53 9.67 20.37 23.56
N ARG A 54 8.62 20.79 22.85
CA ARG A 54 7.63 21.77 23.36
C ARG A 54 7.00 21.28 24.66
N GLU A 55 6.51 20.04 24.68
CA GLU A 55 5.92 19.48 25.90
C GLU A 55 6.93 19.32 27.04
N GLN A 56 8.18 18.93 26.75
CA GLN A 56 9.22 18.84 27.78
C GLN A 56 9.57 20.21 28.38
N THR A 57 9.56 21.27 27.58
CA THR A 57 9.77 22.64 28.06
C THR A 57 8.57 23.12 28.86
N GLU A 58 7.35 22.93 28.35
CA GLU A 58 6.12 23.30 29.04
C GLU A 58 5.99 22.59 30.39
N ALA A 59 6.31 21.30 30.46
CA ALA A 59 6.28 20.54 31.71
C ALA A 59 7.32 21.01 32.74
N LYS A 60 8.43 21.64 32.31
CA LYS A 60 9.44 22.22 33.19
C LYS A 60 9.05 23.62 33.68
N GLU A 61 8.49 24.45 32.80
CA GLU A 61 8.09 25.81 33.12
C GLU A 61 6.79 25.85 33.93
N ASN A 62 5.83 25.00 33.59
CA ASN A 62 4.54 24.87 34.26
C ASN A 62 4.26 23.38 34.52
N PRO A 63 4.70 22.85 35.68
CA PRO A 63 4.40 21.47 36.03
C PRO A 63 2.88 21.25 36.05
N PRO A 64 2.36 20.22 35.37
CA PRO A 64 0.94 20.00 35.24
C PRO A 64 0.32 19.81 36.63
N ASN A 65 -0.73 20.58 36.93
CA ASN A 65 -1.42 20.47 38.20
C ASN A 65 -2.19 19.14 38.29
N ALA A 66 -1.56 18.14 38.92
CA ALA A 66 -2.09 16.79 39.06
C ALA A 66 -3.40 16.69 39.85
N GLN A 67 -3.80 17.75 40.58
CA GLN A 67 -5.10 17.80 41.27
C GLN A 67 -6.26 18.08 40.33
N ASN A 68 -6.03 18.72 39.18
CA ASN A 68 -7.07 19.03 38.22
C ASN A 68 -7.32 17.82 37.28
N PRO A 69 -8.50 17.18 37.37
CA PRO A 69 -8.77 15.95 36.64
C PRO A 69 -8.98 16.12 35.12
N ASN A 70 -8.94 17.36 34.63
CA ASN A 70 -9.09 17.72 33.21
C ASN A 70 -7.77 18.11 32.53
N ILE A 71 -6.69 18.23 33.30
CA ILE A 71 -5.36 18.56 32.77
C ILE A 71 -4.67 17.25 32.37
N GLU A 72 -3.97 17.29 31.25
CA GLU A 72 -3.15 16.18 30.77
C GLU A 72 -1.83 16.18 31.53
N VAL A 73 -1.58 15.11 32.27
CA VAL A 73 -0.39 14.95 33.12
C VAL A 73 0.83 14.57 32.29
N SER A 74 0.62 13.87 31.17
CA SER A 74 1.68 13.47 30.24
C SER A 74 1.10 13.27 28.85
N LYS A 75 1.79 13.76 27.82
CA LYS A 75 1.45 13.51 26.41
C LYS A 75 2.49 12.56 25.81
N LEU A 76 2.04 11.44 25.28
CA LEU A 76 2.86 10.47 24.56
C LEU A 76 2.68 10.69 23.06
N PHE A 77 3.70 11.20 22.38
CA PHE A 77 3.72 11.28 20.93
C PHE A 77 4.20 9.96 20.33
N LEU A 78 3.58 9.52 19.24
CA LEU A 78 3.99 8.31 18.53
C LEU A 78 5.14 8.67 17.58
N LYS A 79 6.26 7.94 17.68
CA LYS A 79 7.40 8.12 16.79
C LYS A 79 7.03 7.59 15.38
N PRO A 80 7.21 8.38 14.31
CA PRO A 80 7.01 7.90 12.94
C PRO A 80 7.89 6.68 12.64
N THR A 81 7.34 5.65 12.00
CA THR A 81 8.13 4.47 11.66
C THR A 81 8.90 4.68 10.36
N PRO A 82 10.15 4.19 10.22
CA PRO A 82 10.90 4.33 8.97
C PRO A 82 10.25 3.56 7.81
N LEU A 83 9.41 2.57 8.10
CA LEU A 83 8.69 1.78 7.09
C LEU A 83 7.57 2.57 6.40
N SER A 84 7.11 3.68 7.01
CA SER A 84 6.12 4.60 6.43
C SER A 84 6.48 5.10 5.03
N VAL A 85 7.78 5.20 4.74
CA VAL A 85 8.29 5.59 3.41
C VAL A 85 7.84 4.62 2.30
N PHE A 86 7.64 3.35 2.65
CA PHE A 86 7.20 2.29 1.72
C PHE A 86 5.70 2.02 1.83
N ALA A 87 5.17 2.02 3.05
CA ALA A 87 3.75 1.78 3.31
C ALA A 87 3.29 2.61 4.50
N ASN A 88 2.35 3.53 4.28
CA ASN A 88 1.83 4.42 5.34
C ASN A 88 0.97 3.64 6.36
N GLY A 89 0.37 2.52 5.95
CA GLY A 89 -0.34 1.61 6.86
C GLY A 89 -1.45 2.30 7.66
N LEU A 90 -1.40 2.17 8.99
CA LEU A 90 -2.38 2.77 9.91
C LEU A 90 -1.92 4.14 10.44
N GLU A 91 -0.77 4.66 10.03
CA GLU A 91 -0.23 5.89 10.61
C GLU A 91 -1.16 7.09 10.46
N ASP A 92 -1.92 7.17 9.35
CA ASP A 92 -2.92 8.24 9.16
C ASP A 92 -4.12 8.10 10.09
N ALA A 93 -4.46 6.89 10.52
CA ALA A 93 -5.60 6.66 11.41
C ALA A 93 -5.20 6.78 12.90
N LEU A 94 -3.90 6.80 13.21
CA LEU A 94 -3.42 6.92 14.57
C LEU A 94 -3.52 8.37 15.07
N PRO A 95 -3.87 8.58 16.35
CA PRO A 95 -3.86 9.92 16.94
C PRO A 95 -2.43 10.44 17.02
N THR A 96 -2.23 11.75 16.80
CA THR A 96 -0.90 12.38 16.85
C THR A 96 -0.24 12.24 18.23
N TYR A 97 -1.03 12.25 19.30
CA TYR A 97 -0.57 12.00 20.66
C TYR A 97 -1.65 11.35 21.53
N LEU A 98 -1.20 10.70 22.61
CA LEU A 98 -2.04 10.17 23.68
C LEU A 98 -1.75 10.96 24.97
N GLY A 99 -2.70 11.80 25.37
CA GLY A 99 -2.67 12.55 26.63
C GLY A 99 -3.24 11.70 27.76
N MET A 100 -2.48 11.51 28.83
CA MET A 100 -2.94 10.85 30.05
C MET A 100 -3.57 11.89 30.98
N THR A 101 -4.84 11.72 31.32
CA THR A 101 -5.50 12.53 32.37
C THR A 101 -6.01 11.62 33.48
N ARG A 102 -6.33 12.20 34.65
CA ARG A 102 -6.81 11.42 35.81
C ARG A 102 -8.14 10.69 35.52
N ASN A 103 -8.88 11.17 34.51
CA ASN A 103 -10.15 10.59 34.05
C ASN A 103 -9.99 9.63 32.86
N GLY A 104 -8.77 9.29 32.45
CA GLY A 104 -8.49 8.36 31.35
C GLY A 104 -7.56 8.91 30.27
N VAL A 105 -7.54 8.27 29.11
CA VAL A 105 -6.70 8.68 27.97
C VAL A 105 -7.47 9.64 27.07
N ARG A 106 -6.92 10.82 26.83
CA ARG A 106 -7.32 11.73 25.76
C ARG A 106 -6.47 11.45 24.54
N GLN A 107 -7.11 11.40 23.39
CA GLN A 107 -6.42 11.28 22.12
C GLN A 107 -6.36 12.68 21.52
N GLY A 108 -5.19 13.08 21.04
CA GLY A 108 -5.06 14.25 20.19
C GLY A 108 -5.88 14.07 18.91
N SER A 109 -6.12 15.17 18.20
CA SER A 109 -6.69 15.08 16.85
C SER A 109 -5.85 14.09 16.03
N ALA A 110 -6.48 13.13 15.37
CA ALA A 110 -5.82 12.37 14.31
C ALA A 110 -5.29 13.38 13.28
N GLY A 111 -4.13 13.13 12.69
CA GLY A 111 -3.50 14.03 11.71
C GLY A 111 -4.35 14.31 10.46
N VAL A 112 -5.54 13.72 10.38
CA VAL A 112 -6.49 13.81 9.28
C VAL A 112 -7.56 14.84 9.59
N SER A 113 -7.26 16.11 9.31
CA SER A 113 -8.30 17.14 9.15
C SER A 113 -8.24 17.87 7.80
N GLN A 114 -7.26 17.61 6.92
CA GLN A 114 -7.03 18.50 5.77
C GLN A 114 -7.04 17.89 4.35
N ALA A 115 -7.13 16.57 4.14
CA ALA A 115 -6.99 16.00 2.77
C ALA A 115 -8.16 15.11 2.35
N SER A 116 -9.36 15.70 2.23
CA SER A 116 -10.61 15.00 1.87
C SER A 116 -10.58 14.33 0.48
N VAL A 117 -9.70 14.74 -0.42
CA VAL A 117 -9.56 14.15 -1.78
C VAL A 117 -8.48 13.07 -1.83
N ALA A 118 -7.39 13.21 -1.07
CA ALA A 118 -6.31 12.21 -1.00
C ALA A 118 -6.78 10.90 -0.36
N TYR A 119 -7.73 10.96 0.58
CA TYR A 119 -8.33 9.76 1.17
C TYR A 119 -9.18 8.95 0.18
N VAL A 120 -9.77 9.60 -0.83
CA VAL A 120 -10.57 8.93 -1.87
C VAL A 120 -9.66 8.26 -2.91
N LEU A 121 -8.55 8.90 -3.27
CA LEU A 121 -7.52 8.32 -4.14
C LEU A 121 -6.64 7.26 -3.44
N GLY A 122 -6.65 7.24 -2.10
CA GLY A 122 -5.67 6.50 -1.31
C GLY A 122 -4.35 7.27 -1.25
N ASN A 123 -3.61 7.14 -0.15
CA ASN A 123 -2.25 7.65 -0.12
C ASN A 123 -1.45 6.93 -1.21
N LEU A 124 -0.79 7.71 -2.07
CA LEU A 124 0.13 7.18 -3.09
C LEU A 124 1.41 6.68 -2.41
N ASP A 125 1.35 5.48 -1.86
CA ASP A 125 2.50 4.76 -1.33
C ASP A 125 2.98 3.65 -2.28
N PHE A 126 4.15 3.09 -1.99
CA PHE A 126 4.74 2.06 -2.83
C PHE A 126 3.85 0.81 -2.87
N LEU A 127 3.22 0.45 -1.75
CA LEU A 127 2.31 -0.69 -1.68
C LEU A 127 1.06 -0.50 -2.57
N PHE A 128 0.47 0.69 -2.59
CA PHE A 128 -0.65 1.02 -3.47
C PHE A 128 -0.26 0.89 -4.95
N ILE A 129 0.94 1.32 -5.32
CA ILE A 129 1.46 1.23 -6.67
C ILE A 129 1.66 -0.23 -7.08
N VAL A 130 2.30 -1.04 -6.23
CA VAL A 130 2.46 -2.47 -6.48
C VAL A 130 1.09 -3.16 -6.56
N GLY A 131 0.21 -2.86 -5.61
CA GLY A 131 -1.13 -3.45 -5.49
C GLY A 131 -2.03 -3.14 -6.67
N THR A 132 -2.01 -1.90 -7.17
CA THR A 132 -2.96 -1.39 -8.19
C THR A 132 -2.33 -1.32 -9.58
N VAL A 133 -1.20 -0.62 -9.71
CA VAL A 133 -0.59 -0.34 -11.01
C VAL A 133 0.15 -1.57 -11.53
N PHE A 134 1.01 -2.19 -10.72
CA PHE A 134 1.79 -3.36 -11.17
C PHE A 134 0.92 -4.61 -11.36
N SER A 135 -0.14 -4.80 -10.56
CA SER A 135 -1.10 -5.88 -10.81
C SER A 135 -1.79 -5.74 -12.17
N LEU A 136 -2.21 -4.52 -12.52
CA LEU A 136 -2.81 -4.24 -13.82
C LEU A 136 -1.79 -4.45 -14.95
N LEU A 137 -0.57 -3.92 -14.80
CA LEU A 137 0.48 -4.08 -15.79
C LEU A 137 0.85 -5.55 -16.00
N ALA A 138 0.94 -6.36 -14.94
CA ALA A 138 1.23 -7.78 -15.04
C ALA A 138 0.17 -8.52 -15.87
N LEU A 139 -1.10 -8.18 -15.64
CA LEU A 139 -2.24 -8.70 -16.38
C LEU A 139 -2.27 -8.22 -17.86
N LEU A 140 -2.00 -6.93 -18.10
CA LEU A 140 -1.89 -6.36 -19.44
C LEU A 140 -0.64 -6.83 -20.20
N PHE A 141 0.35 -7.38 -19.51
CA PHE A 141 1.52 -7.96 -20.16
C PHE A 141 1.28 -9.42 -20.58
N THR A 142 0.33 -10.09 -19.94
CA THR A 142 0.08 -11.53 -20.10
C THR A 142 -1.15 -11.88 -20.92
N PHE A 143 -2.05 -10.92 -21.22
CA PHE A 143 -3.31 -11.21 -21.93
C PHE A 143 -3.11 -11.87 -23.30
N ASP A 144 -2.09 -11.49 -24.06
CA ASP A 144 -1.79 -12.05 -25.38
C ASP A 144 -0.63 -13.05 -25.38
N ALA A 145 -0.15 -13.46 -24.20
CA ALA A 145 0.92 -14.43 -24.09
C ALA A 145 0.57 -15.71 -24.87
N VAL A 146 -0.57 -16.33 -24.58
CA VAL A 146 -0.99 -17.58 -25.25
C VAL A 146 -2.04 -17.32 -26.32
N ALA A 147 -3.04 -16.48 -26.03
CA ALA A 147 -4.08 -16.12 -26.99
C ALA A 147 -3.50 -15.45 -28.26
N GLY A 148 -2.47 -14.61 -28.14
CA GLY A 148 -1.85 -13.94 -29.28
C GLY A 148 -1.07 -14.89 -30.20
N GLU A 149 -0.34 -15.84 -29.64
CA GLU A 149 0.31 -16.90 -30.44
C GLU A 149 -0.70 -17.85 -31.09
N ARG A 150 -1.86 -18.04 -30.45
CA ARG A 150 -2.94 -18.84 -30.99
C ARG A 150 -3.61 -18.15 -32.18
N GLU A 151 -3.88 -16.85 -32.07
CA GLU A 151 -4.39 -16.01 -33.19
C GLU A 151 -3.40 -15.95 -34.36
N ALA A 152 -2.11 -15.78 -34.07
CA ALA A 152 -1.06 -15.74 -35.10
C ALA A 152 -0.77 -17.11 -35.75
N GLY A 153 -1.38 -18.19 -35.25
CA GLY A 153 -1.17 -19.56 -35.72
C GLY A 153 0.21 -20.15 -35.36
N THR A 154 1.08 -19.37 -34.71
CA THR A 154 2.43 -19.79 -34.31
C THR A 154 2.40 -20.88 -33.24
N LEU A 155 1.35 -20.92 -32.42
CA LEU A 155 1.16 -21.98 -31.43
C LEU A 155 1.08 -23.38 -32.07
N ARG A 156 0.40 -23.50 -33.23
CA ARG A 156 0.27 -24.79 -33.94
C ARG A 156 1.60 -25.25 -34.53
N ILE A 157 2.43 -24.31 -34.98
CA ILE A 157 3.77 -24.56 -35.53
C ILE A 157 4.77 -24.95 -34.43
N ASN A 158 4.69 -24.31 -33.25
CA ASN A 158 5.54 -24.68 -32.11
C ASN A 158 5.17 -26.07 -31.57
N LEU A 159 3.88 -26.41 -31.51
CA LEU A 159 3.38 -27.70 -31.01
C LEU A 159 3.46 -28.85 -32.04
N SER A 160 3.75 -28.57 -33.31
CA SER A 160 4.05 -29.64 -34.29
C SER A 160 5.47 -30.21 -34.12
N ASN A 161 6.33 -29.53 -33.37
CA ASN A 161 7.58 -30.10 -32.89
C ASN A 161 7.34 -30.92 -31.61
N SER A 162 8.26 -31.82 -31.25
CA SER A 162 8.22 -32.62 -30.00
C SER A 162 8.43 -31.77 -28.74
N LEU A 163 7.55 -30.80 -28.50
CA LEU A 163 7.55 -29.95 -27.32
C LEU A 163 6.41 -30.36 -26.36
N PRO A 164 6.73 -30.76 -25.11
CA PRO A 164 5.70 -30.98 -24.11
C PRO A 164 5.01 -29.65 -23.73
N ARG A 165 3.68 -29.70 -23.59
CA ARG A 165 2.83 -28.52 -23.33
C ARG A 165 3.18 -27.83 -22.02
N ASP A 166 3.61 -28.59 -21.01
CA ASP A 166 3.98 -28.06 -19.70
C ASP A 166 5.24 -27.19 -19.77
N VAL A 167 6.25 -27.64 -20.53
CA VAL A 167 7.51 -26.90 -20.72
C VAL A 167 7.27 -25.61 -21.48
N PHE A 168 6.35 -25.61 -22.45
CA PHE A 168 5.93 -24.41 -23.14
C PHE A 168 5.30 -23.40 -22.17
N LEU A 169 4.34 -23.82 -21.35
CA LEU A 169 3.68 -22.93 -20.40
C LEU A 169 4.64 -22.39 -19.33
N TRP A 170 5.51 -23.23 -18.76
CA TRP A 170 6.51 -22.81 -17.78
C TRP A 170 7.51 -21.83 -18.37
N SER A 171 7.96 -22.04 -19.60
CA SER A 171 8.89 -21.11 -20.26
C SER A 171 8.25 -19.75 -20.50
N LYS A 172 6.95 -19.72 -20.81
CA LYS A 172 6.15 -18.50 -20.99
C LYS A 172 6.02 -17.72 -19.69
N LEU A 173 5.67 -18.42 -18.62
CA LEU A 173 5.51 -17.84 -17.29
C LEU A 173 6.84 -17.29 -16.77
N ILE A 174 7.91 -18.10 -16.78
CA ILE A 174 9.22 -17.70 -16.25
C ILE A 174 9.85 -16.60 -17.13
N GLY A 175 9.83 -16.76 -18.46
CA GLY A 175 10.43 -15.80 -19.38
C GLY A 175 9.74 -14.44 -19.32
N GLY A 176 8.40 -14.43 -19.40
CA GLY A 176 7.63 -13.20 -19.27
C GLY A 176 7.77 -12.55 -17.89
N TYR A 177 7.76 -13.35 -16.81
CA TYR A 177 7.91 -12.84 -15.45
C TYR A 177 9.29 -12.22 -15.21
N ILE A 178 10.37 -12.83 -15.69
CA ILE A 178 11.72 -12.25 -15.59
C ILE A 178 11.77 -10.89 -16.28
N VAL A 179 11.22 -10.78 -17.50
CA VAL A 179 11.21 -9.52 -18.25
C VAL A 179 10.40 -8.44 -17.53
N PHE A 180 9.31 -8.81 -16.85
CA PHE A 180 8.50 -7.89 -16.06
C PHE A 180 9.19 -7.45 -14.77
N VAL A 181 9.85 -8.38 -14.07
CA VAL A 181 10.49 -8.16 -12.77
C VAL A 181 11.79 -7.37 -12.88
N VAL A 182 12.57 -7.55 -13.95
CA VAL A 182 13.87 -6.87 -14.10
C VAL A 182 13.71 -5.34 -14.05
N PRO A 183 12.83 -4.69 -14.83
CA PRO A 183 12.61 -3.24 -14.73
C PRO A 183 12.06 -2.79 -13.38
N PHE A 184 11.19 -3.60 -12.75
CA PHE A 184 10.68 -3.32 -11.40
C PHE A 184 11.81 -3.29 -10.38
N LEU A 185 12.69 -4.31 -10.38
CA LEU A 185 13.83 -4.38 -9.47
C LEU A 185 14.84 -3.27 -9.72
N VAL A 186 15.17 -2.97 -10.99
CA VAL A 186 16.07 -1.87 -11.35
C VAL A 186 15.53 -0.55 -10.84
N SER A 187 14.23 -0.31 -11.05
CA SER A 187 13.56 0.90 -10.60
C SER A 187 13.49 1.01 -9.07
N PHE A 188 13.18 -0.09 -8.38
CA PHE A 188 13.18 -0.15 -6.92
C PHE A 188 14.57 0.10 -6.33
N LEU A 189 15.61 -0.51 -6.91
CA LEU A 189 17.00 -0.30 -6.50
C LEU A 189 17.43 1.16 -6.68
N LEU A 190 17.03 1.79 -7.78
CA LEU A 190 17.24 3.22 -8.03
C LEU A 190 16.50 4.06 -6.98
N GLY A 191 15.26 3.72 -6.66
CA GLY A 191 14.50 4.36 -5.59
C GLY A 191 15.17 4.26 -4.22
N LEU A 192 15.74 3.09 -3.87
CA LEU A 192 16.53 2.91 -2.67
C LEU A 192 17.81 3.76 -2.68
N LEU A 193 18.51 3.83 -3.82
CA LEU A 193 19.71 4.66 -3.98
C LEU A 193 19.41 6.15 -3.72
N VAL A 194 18.28 6.63 -4.24
CA VAL A 194 17.80 8.00 -3.98
C VAL A 194 17.51 8.20 -2.48
N LEU A 195 16.93 7.21 -1.81
CA LEU A 195 16.68 7.25 -0.36
C LEU A 195 17.98 7.36 0.45
N VAL A 196 18.99 6.56 0.10
CA VAL A 196 20.31 6.61 0.75
C VAL A 196 20.96 7.97 0.54
N TRP A 197 20.87 8.51 -0.68
CA TRP A 197 21.41 9.84 -0.98
C TRP A 197 20.77 10.94 -0.13
N GLN A 198 19.47 10.80 0.16
CA GLN A 198 18.74 11.73 1.01
C GLN A 198 19.04 11.55 2.51
N GLY A 199 19.77 10.51 2.90
CA GLY A 199 20.18 10.26 4.29
C GLY A 199 19.26 9.31 5.06
N PHE A 200 18.46 8.47 4.37
CA PHE A 200 17.65 7.46 5.05
C PHE A 200 18.51 6.33 5.64
N PRO A 201 18.28 5.90 6.89
CA PRO A 201 19.09 4.88 7.57
C PRO A 201 18.75 3.45 7.09
N LEU A 202 19.04 3.12 5.82
CA LEU A 202 18.86 1.76 5.28
C LEU A 202 19.86 0.74 5.88
N GLY A 203 20.96 1.20 6.47
CA GLY A 203 22.00 0.33 7.04
C GLY A 203 21.61 -0.37 8.33
N GLU A 204 20.52 0.06 8.99
CA GLU A 204 20.03 -0.58 10.20
C GLU A 204 19.29 -1.89 9.86
N PHE A 205 19.71 -3.01 10.45
CA PHE A 205 19.09 -4.32 10.20
C PHE A 205 17.59 -4.34 10.52
N THR A 206 17.16 -3.54 11.49
CA THR A 206 15.76 -3.31 11.87
C THR A 206 14.91 -2.76 10.73
N VAL A 207 15.51 -2.07 9.75
CA VAL A 207 14.84 -1.45 8.60
C VAL A 207 15.08 -2.27 7.33
N ALA A 208 16.30 -2.76 7.13
CA ALA A 208 16.67 -3.54 5.95
C ALA A 208 15.86 -4.84 5.82
N LEU A 209 15.65 -5.57 6.93
CA LEU A 209 14.92 -6.84 6.92
C LEU A 209 13.44 -6.66 6.51
N PRO A 210 12.66 -5.73 7.11
CA PRO A 210 11.30 -5.44 6.64
C PRO A 210 11.23 -5.01 5.17
N VAL A 211 12.17 -4.18 4.69
CA VAL A 211 12.20 -3.74 3.30
C VAL A 211 12.44 -4.92 2.35
N PHE A 212 13.34 -5.83 2.72
CA PHE A 212 13.58 -7.06 1.95
C PHE A 212 12.33 -7.96 1.92
N CYS A 213 11.69 -8.18 3.08
CA CYS A 213 10.43 -8.95 3.15
C CYS A 213 9.32 -8.31 2.32
N LEU A 214 9.17 -6.98 2.37
CA LEU A 214 8.20 -6.23 1.58
C LEU A 214 8.45 -6.40 0.07
N THR A 215 9.72 -6.35 -0.35
CA THR A 215 10.11 -6.60 -1.74
C THR A 215 9.75 -8.01 -2.18
N LEU A 216 10.02 -9.02 -1.33
CA LEU A 216 9.71 -10.41 -1.63
C LEU A 216 8.20 -10.68 -1.72
N ILE A 217 7.40 -10.09 -0.82
CA ILE A 217 5.94 -10.16 -0.86
C ILE A 217 5.41 -9.45 -2.13
N SER A 218 5.96 -8.30 -2.48
CA SER A 218 5.61 -7.57 -3.71
C SER A 218 5.86 -8.40 -4.96
N LEU A 219 7.02 -9.06 -5.04
CA LEU A 219 7.35 -9.98 -6.15
C LEU A 219 6.37 -11.15 -6.22
N LEU A 220 6.09 -11.79 -5.08
CA LEU A 220 5.13 -12.90 -5.01
C LEU A 220 3.73 -12.46 -5.43
N TYR A 221 3.29 -11.27 -5.01
CA TYR A 221 2.01 -10.69 -5.41
C TYR A 221 1.94 -10.49 -6.93
N ILE A 222 2.99 -9.89 -7.53
CA ILE A 222 3.09 -9.72 -8.98
C ILE A 222 3.06 -11.09 -9.68
N ALA A 223 3.78 -12.08 -9.17
CA ALA A 223 3.83 -13.43 -9.75
C ALA A 223 2.44 -14.09 -9.78
N VAL A 224 1.63 -13.91 -8.74
CA VAL A 224 0.25 -14.44 -8.68
C VAL A 224 -0.62 -13.80 -9.76
N PHE A 225 -0.60 -12.47 -9.88
CA PHE A 225 -1.36 -11.77 -10.93
C PHE A 225 -0.87 -12.14 -12.34
N PHE A 226 0.44 -12.27 -12.52
CA PHE A 226 1.03 -12.70 -13.78
C PHE A 226 0.58 -14.11 -14.16
N ALA A 227 0.59 -15.05 -13.20
CA ALA A 227 0.11 -16.41 -13.42
C ALA A 227 -1.38 -16.45 -13.77
N ILE A 228 -2.22 -15.67 -13.08
CA ILE A 228 -3.65 -15.55 -13.39
C ILE A 228 -3.87 -15.04 -14.81
N GLY A 229 -3.12 -14.01 -15.23
CA GLY A 229 -3.23 -13.46 -16.58
C GLY A 229 -2.83 -14.48 -17.66
N VAL A 230 -1.75 -15.25 -17.44
CA VAL A 230 -1.37 -16.35 -18.34
C VAL A 230 -2.46 -17.41 -18.40
N VAL A 231 -3.03 -17.83 -17.27
CA VAL A 231 -4.12 -18.82 -17.23
C VAL A 231 -5.34 -18.31 -18.02
N ILE A 232 -5.77 -17.07 -17.81
CA ILE A 232 -6.90 -16.50 -18.56
C ILE A 232 -6.57 -16.45 -20.07
N SER A 233 -5.33 -16.11 -20.44
CA SER A 233 -4.85 -16.13 -21.83
C SER A 233 -4.88 -17.52 -22.46
N THR A 234 -4.67 -18.59 -21.69
CA THR A 234 -4.72 -19.97 -22.21
C THR A 234 -6.14 -20.44 -22.54
N TYR A 235 -7.14 -19.99 -21.77
CA TYR A 235 -8.53 -20.40 -21.95
C TYR A 235 -9.24 -19.66 -23.09
N LEU A 236 -8.70 -18.53 -23.53
CA LEU A 236 -9.34 -17.65 -24.50
C LEU A 236 -8.66 -17.76 -25.86
N ASP A 237 -9.50 -17.85 -26.89
CA ASP A 237 -9.05 -18.08 -28.26
C ASP A 237 -8.61 -16.78 -28.95
N ASN A 238 -9.15 -15.64 -28.49
CA ASN A 238 -8.89 -14.32 -29.05
C ASN A 238 -8.21 -13.39 -28.02
N ALA A 239 -7.14 -12.71 -28.40
CA ALA A 239 -6.38 -11.76 -27.59
C ALA A 239 -7.23 -10.56 -27.18
N LYS A 240 -8.14 -10.09 -28.06
CA LYS A 240 -9.08 -9.00 -27.73
C LYS A 240 -10.03 -9.40 -26.60
N THR A 241 -10.56 -10.62 -26.64
CA THR A 241 -11.44 -11.14 -25.58
C THR A 241 -10.66 -11.38 -24.30
N ALA A 242 -9.42 -11.88 -24.39
CA ALA A 242 -8.53 -12.03 -23.25
C ALA A 242 -8.28 -10.71 -22.54
N LEU A 243 -8.01 -9.63 -23.27
CA LEU A 243 -7.83 -8.30 -22.70
C LEU A 243 -9.07 -7.84 -21.91
N ILE A 244 -10.27 -8.00 -22.47
CA ILE A 244 -11.53 -7.58 -21.84
C ILE A 244 -11.78 -8.39 -20.55
N VAL A 245 -11.60 -9.71 -20.60
CA VAL A 245 -11.82 -10.59 -19.43
C VAL A 245 -10.81 -10.30 -18.33
N VAL A 246 -9.53 -10.16 -18.68
CA VAL A 246 -8.46 -9.85 -17.74
C VAL A 246 -8.69 -8.49 -17.08
N PHE A 247 -9.06 -7.46 -17.85
CA PHE A 247 -9.36 -6.13 -17.32
C PHE A 247 -10.59 -6.16 -16.39
N THR A 248 -11.64 -6.87 -16.79
CA THR A 248 -12.85 -7.05 -15.97
C THR A 248 -12.50 -7.74 -14.65
N PHE A 249 -11.76 -8.85 -14.70
CA PHE A 249 -11.29 -9.56 -13.53
C PHE A 249 -10.50 -8.64 -12.60
N TRP A 250 -9.58 -7.83 -13.14
CA TRP A 250 -8.80 -6.89 -12.37
C TRP A 250 -9.68 -5.85 -11.65
N VAL A 251 -10.65 -5.24 -12.34
CA VAL A 251 -11.58 -4.28 -11.73
C VAL A 251 -12.33 -4.92 -10.56
N PHE A 252 -12.82 -6.15 -10.74
CA PHE A 252 -13.50 -6.87 -9.66
C PHE A 252 -12.56 -7.19 -8.50
N ALA A 253 -11.36 -7.70 -8.77
CA ALA A 253 -10.42 -8.16 -7.76
C ALA A 253 -9.77 -7.03 -6.97
N VAL A 254 -9.38 -5.94 -7.63
CA VAL A 254 -8.55 -4.87 -7.03
C VAL A 254 -9.38 -3.65 -6.62
N LEU A 255 -10.44 -3.30 -7.36
CA LEU A 255 -11.26 -2.14 -7.03
C LEU A 255 -12.52 -2.52 -6.23
N ILE A 256 -13.29 -3.48 -6.73
CA ILE A 256 -14.60 -3.81 -6.16
C ILE A 256 -14.46 -4.66 -4.90
N ALA A 257 -13.68 -5.74 -4.93
CA ALA A 257 -13.57 -6.69 -3.81
C ALA A 257 -13.16 -6.03 -2.48
N PRO A 258 -12.10 -5.21 -2.37
CA PRO A 258 -11.73 -4.61 -1.09
C PRO A 258 -12.81 -3.64 -0.59
N ARG A 259 -13.38 -2.80 -1.47
CA ARG A 259 -14.43 -1.83 -1.08
C ARG A 259 -15.72 -2.54 -0.69
N GLY A 260 -16.13 -3.55 -1.46
CA GLY A 260 -17.28 -4.40 -1.19
C GLY A 260 -17.13 -5.17 0.12
N ALA A 261 -15.93 -5.70 0.40
CA ALA A 261 -15.64 -6.37 1.67
C ALA A 261 -15.83 -5.44 2.87
N PHE A 262 -15.39 -4.18 2.80
CA PHE A 262 -15.65 -3.20 3.87
C PHE A 262 -17.14 -2.91 4.07
N VAL A 263 -17.92 -2.80 2.99
CA VAL A 263 -19.37 -2.57 3.07
C VAL A 263 -20.07 -3.79 3.69
N VAL A 264 -19.73 -5.00 3.23
CA VAL A 264 -20.27 -6.25 3.77
C VAL A 264 -19.87 -6.41 5.24
N ALA A 265 -18.63 -6.10 5.61
CA ALA A 265 -18.18 -6.15 6.99
C ALA A 265 -19.02 -5.22 7.90
N LYS A 266 -19.35 -4.01 7.42
CA LYS A 266 -20.24 -3.07 8.15
C LYS A 266 -21.68 -3.58 8.26
N LEU A 267 -22.18 -4.32 7.28
CA LEU A 267 -23.51 -4.92 7.31
C LEU A 267 -23.59 -6.10 8.30
N VAL A 268 -22.55 -6.95 8.32
CA VAL A 268 -22.51 -8.15 9.18
C VAL A 268 -22.20 -7.80 10.62
N SER A 269 -21.30 -6.84 10.85
CA SER A 269 -20.96 -6.33 12.19
C SER A 269 -21.13 -4.81 12.19
N PRO A 270 -22.34 -4.30 12.54
CA PRO A 270 -22.59 -2.87 12.61
C PRO A 270 -21.73 -2.27 13.72
N THR A 271 -20.57 -1.75 13.35
CA THR A 271 -19.74 -0.95 14.24
C THR A 271 -20.48 0.36 14.50
N ARG A 272 -20.63 0.72 15.78
CA ARG A 272 -21.22 2.02 16.16
C ARG A 272 -20.42 3.12 15.45
N THR A 273 -21.10 3.96 14.68
CA THR A 273 -20.46 5.07 13.98
C THR A 273 -19.78 5.96 15.02
N GLU A 274 -18.55 6.43 14.75
CA GLU A 274 -17.81 7.38 15.61
C GLU A 274 -18.74 8.48 16.14
N GLN A 275 -19.56 9.06 15.24
CA GLN A 275 -20.55 10.10 15.56
C GLN A 275 -21.62 9.65 16.58
N ALA A 276 -22.13 8.42 16.47
CA ALA A 276 -23.11 7.90 17.43
C ALA A 276 -22.48 7.73 18.82
N VAL A 277 -21.23 7.25 18.88
CA VAL A 277 -20.47 7.12 20.13
C VAL A 277 -20.14 8.50 20.72
N TYR A 278 -19.76 9.47 19.89
CA TYR A 278 -19.53 10.85 20.35
C TYR A 278 -20.80 11.50 20.88
N MET A 279 -21.93 11.34 20.20
CA MET A 279 -23.22 11.86 20.66
C MET A 279 -23.65 11.21 21.98
N GLU A 280 -23.55 9.89 22.10
CA GLU A 280 -23.85 9.15 23.33
C GLU A 280 -22.95 9.62 24.49
N LYS A 281 -21.63 9.72 24.26
CA LYS A 281 -20.67 10.20 25.26
C LYS A 281 -20.94 11.66 25.67
N THR A 282 -21.39 12.50 24.75
CA THR A 282 -21.72 13.91 25.03
C THR A 282 -23.05 14.02 25.78
N ALA A 283 -24.06 13.23 25.42
CA ALA A 283 -25.33 13.16 26.11
C ALA A 283 -25.16 12.64 27.56
N LEU A 284 -24.41 11.55 27.76
CA LEU A 284 -24.08 11.01 29.08
C LEU A 284 -23.35 12.04 29.95
N ARG A 285 -22.39 12.76 29.37
CA ARG A 285 -21.63 13.80 30.07
C ARG A 285 -22.50 14.99 30.48
N ASN A 286 -23.40 15.43 29.60
CA ASN A 286 -24.36 16.49 29.90
C ASN A 286 -25.39 16.06 30.96
N ASN A 287 -25.78 14.79 30.98
CA ASN A 287 -26.66 14.25 32.02
C ASN A 287 -25.94 14.15 33.37
N LEU A 288 -24.69 13.69 33.40
CA LEU A 288 -23.88 13.65 34.62
C LEU A 288 -23.61 15.04 35.20
N SER A 289 -23.37 16.05 34.34
CA SER A 289 -23.15 17.41 34.82
C SER A 289 -24.42 17.98 35.46
N LYS A 290 -25.59 17.78 34.83
CA LYS A 290 -26.88 18.19 35.39
C LYS A 290 -27.19 17.54 36.75
N ASP A 291 -26.98 16.23 36.89
CA ASP A 291 -27.20 15.52 38.17
C ASP A 291 -26.23 15.99 39.27
N LYS A 292 -25.00 16.35 38.88
CA LYS A 292 -24.02 16.92 39.81
C LYS A 292 -24.42 18.32 40.28
N ASP A 293 -24.89 19.18 39.38
CA ASP A 293 -25.34 20.54 39.70
C ASP A 293 -26.58 20.51 40.60
N GLU A 294 -27.52 19.60 40.37
CA GLU A 294 -28.72 19.44 41.20
C GLU A 294 -28.39 18.97 42.64
N LYS A 295 -27.38 18.11 42.80
CA LYS A 295 -26.91 17.65 44.12
C LYS A 295 -26.09 18.68 44.89
N ILE A 296 -25.41 19.59 44.19
CA ILE A 296 -24.64 20.67 44.82
C ILE A 296 -25.55 21.85 45.19
N GLY A 297 -26.59 22.15 44.40
CA GLY A 297 -27.56 23.21 44.69
C GLY A 297 -28.58 22.88 45.80
N LYS A 298 -28.64 21.63 46.26
CA LYS A 298 -29.49 21.16 47.37
C LYS A 298 -28.79 21.17 48.74
N LYS A 299 -27.56 21.70 48.84
CA LYS A 299 -26.80 21.88 50.08
C LYS A 299 -26.65 23.37 50.40
#